data_AF-A0A163XPF5-F1
#
_entry.id   AF-A0A163XPF5-F1
#
_cell.length_a   1.000
_cell.length_b   1.000
_cell.length_c   1.000
_cell.angle_alpha   90.00
_cell.angle_beta   90.00
_cell.angle_gamma   90.00
#
_symmetry.space_group_name_H-M   'P 1'
#
loop_
_entity.id
_entity.type
_entity.pdbx_description
1 polymer ?
#
loop_
_entity_poly.entity_id
_entity_poly.type
_entity_poly.pdbx_seq_one_letter_code
_entity_poly.pdbx_strand_id
1 'polypeptide(L)'
;MPLMDSLFYTILEALSYRIQRGVKSLPYELQVSSYGRGLGVPKKLLHWWNRGGFQHFSKSKLYPFYLQKTIDESLETFVIVPVGTTDQFLWEYRQYENEGGRLRTIKVKRKIIQRDEALSFVNSGYAWTNQLKPPILYSFEKAKQGILEEDEEGLA
;
A
#
# COMPACT_ATOMS: atom_id res chain seq x y z
N MET A 1 2.71 7.52 30.80
CA MET A 1 4.13 7.16 30.53
C MET A 1 4.42 7.41 29.05
N PRO A 2 5.16 8.47 28.67
CA PRO A 2 5.51 8.70 27.27
C PRO A 2 6.93 8.17 27.00
N LEU A 3 7.00 6.95 26.45
CA LEU A 3 8.21 6.40 25.82
C LEU A 3 8.13 6.50 24.28
N MET A 4 7.05 7.09 23.74
CA MET A 4 6.87 7.25 22.28
C MET A 4 7.62 8.45 21.69
N ASP A 5 8.13 9.37 22.51
CA ASP A 5 8.68 10.63 22.01
C ASP A 5 10.16 10.54 21.64
N SER A 6 10.99 9.81 22.40
CA SER A 6 12.45 9.80 22.22
C SER A 6 12.89 9.43 20.79
N LEU A 7 12.35 8.35 20.22
CA LEU A 7 12.76 7.86 18.90
C LEU A 7 12.19 8.72 17.75
N PHE A 8 11.05 9.36 17.96
CA PHE A 8 10.46 10.30 17.00
C PHE A 8 11.29 11.58 16.92
N TYR A 9 11.71 12.12 18.07
CA TYR A 9 12.64 13.23 18.15
C TYR A 9 14.01 12.88 17.57
N THR A 10 14.54 11.66 17.78
CA THR A 10 15.81 11.24 17.16
C THR A 10 15.71 11.16 15.63
N ILE A 11 14.58 10.71 15.08
CA ILE A 11 14.35 10.69 13.63
C ILE A 11 14.21 12.12 13.10
N LEU A 12 13.50 13.00 13.80
CA LEU A 12 13.37 14.42 13.44
C LEU A 12 14.69 15.21 13.54
N GLU A 13 15.54 14.93 14.53
CA GLU A 13 16.88 15.50 14.62
C GLU A 13 17.79 14.99 13.49
N ALA A 14 17.75 13.69 13.20
CA ALA A 14 18.46 13.12 12.05
C ALA A 14 17.96 13.69 10.71
N LEU A 15 16.67 14.03 10.62
CA LEU A 15 16.04 14.70 9.48
C LEU A 15 16.52 16.15 9.33
N SER A 16 16.51 16.92 10.42
CA SER A 16 17.00 18.30 10.46
C SER A 16 18.47 18.37 10.04
N TYR A 17 19.29 17.45 10.57
CA TYR A 17 20.72 17.35 10.26
C TYR A 17 21.02 17.01 8.79
N ARG A 18 20.20 16.18 8.14
CA ARG A 18 20.39 15.78 6.73
C ARG A 18 19.88 16.81 5.73
N ILE A 19 18.79 17.51 6.05
CA ILE A 19 18.27 18.63 5.25
C ILE A 19 19.31 19.77 5.25
N GLN A 20 19.94 20.06 6.40
CA GLN A 20 21.05 21.01 6.51
C GLN A 20 22.27 20.65 5.64
N ARG A 21 22.44 19.37 5.24
CA ARG A 21 23.53 18.89 4.38
C ARG A 21 23.15 18.72 2.91
N GLY A 22 21.99 19.21 2.48
CA GLY A 22 21.59 19.22 1.07
C GLY A 22 21.12 17.87 0.51
N VAL A 23 20.79 16.90 1.37
CA VAL A 23 20.15 15.64 0.95
C VAL A 23 18.69 15.93 0.59
N LYS A 24 18.36 15.90 -0.70
CA LYS A 24 17.05 16.31 -1.24
C LYS A 24 15.87 15.38 -0.88
N SER A 25 16.12 14.14 -0.43
CA SER A 25 15.07 13.21 0.00
C SER A 25 15.61 12.06 0.87
N LEU A 26 14.74 11.48 1.71
CA LEU A 26 15.05 10.27 2.49
C LEU A 26 15.29 9.06 1.57
N PRO A 27 16.07 8.05 1.99
CA PRO A 27 16.04 6.72 1.38
C PRO A 27 14.59 6.22 1.25
N TYR A 28 14.23 5.62 0.11
CA TYR A 28 12.86 5.23 -0.21
C TYR A 28 12.25 4.31 0.87
N GLU A 29 13.06 3.43 1.48
CA GLU A 29 12.68 2.56 2.60
C GLU A 29 12.21 3.35 3.84
N LEU A 30 12.91 4.45 4.16
CA LEU A 30 12.56 5.31 5.28
C LEU A 30 11.30 6.13 4.97
N GLN A 31 11.09 6.51 3.70
CA GLN A 31 9.85 7.13 3.26
C GLN A 31 8.66 6.19 3.41
N VAL A 32 8.78 4.95 2.91
CA VAL A 32 7.76 3.88 3.05
C VAL A 32 7.41 3.65 4.51
N SER A 33 8.41 3.56 5.40
CA SER A 33 8.19 3.41 6.84
C SER A 33 7.45 4.59 7.47
N SER A 34 7.65 5.81 6.94
CA SER A 34 6.92 7.00 7.37
C SER A 34 5.49 6.98 6.85
N TYR A 35 5.29 6.63 5.58
CA TYR A 35 3.96 6.55 4.96
C TYR A 35 3.09 5.49 5.62
N GLY A 36 3.60 4.28 5.81
CA GLY A 36 2.83 3.22 6.46
C GLY A 36 2.50 3.56 7.92
N ARG A 37 3.37 4.27 8.66
CA ARG A 37 3.02 4.80 9.98
C ARG A 37 1.88 5.81 9.91
N GLY A 38 1.90 6.72 8.93
CA GLY A 38 0.84 7.69 8.69
C GLY A 38 -0.50 7.04 8.32
N LEU A 39 -0.48 5.83 7.76
CA LEU A 39 -1.66 5.02 7.43
C LEU A 39 -2.11 4.08 8.58
N GLY A 40 -1.44 4.10 9.72
CA GLY A 40 -1.76 3.21 10.84
C GLY A 40 -1.37 1.75 10.62
N VAL A 41 -0.41 1.47 9.72
CA VAL A 41 0.10 0.12 9.51
C VAL A 41 0.73 -0.44 10.80
N PRO A 42 0.39 -1.67 11.21
CA PRO A 42 1.02 -2.36 12.33
C PRO A 42 2.56 -2.39 12.22
N LYS A 43 3.25 -2.05 13.32
CA LYS A 43 4.73 -2.04 13.38
C LYS A 43 5.37 -3.34 12.90
N LYS A 44 4.74 -4.49 13.17
CA LYS A 44 5.21 -5.81 12.70
C LYS A 44 5.25 -5.92 11.18
N LEU A 45 4.25 -5.36 10.49
CA LEU A 45 4.19 -5.35 9.03
C LEU A 45 5.21 -4.39 8.42
N LEU A 46 5.36 -3.20 9.01
CA LEU A 46 6.43 -2.26 8.61
C LEU A 46 7.82 -2.90 8.72
N HIS A 47 8.07 -3.62 9.82
CA HIS A 47 9.33 -4.32 10.04
C HIS A 47 9.55 -5.44 9.01
N TRP A 48 8.50 -6.20 8.68
CA TRP A 48 8.54 -7.24 7.65
C TRP A 48 8.86 -6.65 6.27
N TRP A 49 8.19 -5.55 5.89
CA TRP A 49 8.45 -4.85 4.63
C TRP A 49 9.87 -4.29 4.53
N ASN A 50 10.39 -3.71 5.61
CA ASN A 50 11.78 -3.21 5.66
C ASN A 50 12.85 -4.31 5.56
N ARG A 51 12.51 -5.57 5.86
CA ARG A 51 13.46 -6.70 5.83
C ARG A 51 13.46 -7.51 4.53
N GLY A 52 12.57 -7.22 3.60
CA GLY A 52 12.47 -8.01 2.35
C GLY A 52 11.07 -8.18 1.79
N GLY A 53 10.04 -7.61 2.40
CA GLY A 53 8.67 -7.64 1.87
C GLY A 53 8.43 -6.75 0.64
N PHE A 54 9.48 -6.23 0.00
CA PHE A 54 9.33 -5.48 -1.24
C PHE A 54 9.12 -6.42 -2.42
N GLN A 55 8.35 -5.96 -3.42
CA GLN A 55 8.29 -6.61 -4.71
C GLN A 55 9.24 -5.91 -5.68
N HIS A 56 9.96 -6.71 -6.46
CA HIS A 56 10.70 -6.19 -7.60
C HIS A 56 9.73 -5.93 -8.74
N PHE A 57 9.71 -4.70 -9.23
CA PHE A 57 9.00 -4.36 -10.45
C PHE A 57 9.97 -3.65 -11.40
N SER A 58 10.33 -4.35 -12.48
CA SER A 58 11.40 -3.93 -13.37
C SER A 58 12.69 -3.65 -12.55
N LYS A 59 13.30 -2.47 -12.73
CA LYS A 59 14.52 -2.03 -12.03
C LYS A 59 14.26 -1.37 -10.66
N SER A 60 13.01 -1.30 -10.21
CA SER A 60 12.63 -0.60 -8.98
C SER A 60 12.12 -1.57 -7.90
N LYS A 61 12.47 -1.28 -6.64
CA LYS A 61 11.83 -1.91 -5.47
C LYS A 61 10.57 -1.16 -5.14
N LEU A 62 9.47 -1.86 -4.94
CA LEU A 62 8.19 -1.29 -4.55
C LEU A 62 7.71 -1.96 -3.26
N TYR A 63 7.18 -1.16 -2.35
CA TYR A 63 6.74 -1.61 -1.03
C TYR A 63 5.22 -1.48 -0.94
N PRO A 64 4.47 -2.43 -1.52
CA PRO A 64 3.02 -2.42 -1.46
C PRO A 64 2.54 -2.70 -0.03
N PHE A 65 1.55 -1.91 0.41
CA PHE A 65 0.77 -2.18 1.60
C PHE A 65 -0.53 -2.88 1.20
N TYR A 66 -0.87 -3.95 1.91
CA TYR A 66 -2.03 -4.77 1.59
C TYR A 66 -3.13 -4.64 2.62
N LEU A 67 -4.35 -4.45 2.14
CA LEU A 67 -5.57 -4.48 2.94
C LEU A 67 -6.49 -5.55 2.37
N GLN A 68 -7.22 -6.22 3.25
CA GLN A 68 -8.18 -7.24 2.86
C GLN A 68 -9.42 -7.18 3.77
N LYS A 69 -10.58 -7.40 3.19
CA LYS A 69 -11.86 -7.49 3.91
C LYS A 69 -12.71 -8.59 3.27
N THR A 70 -13.34 -9.39 4.11
CA THR A 70 -14.34 -10.37 3.67
C THR A 70 -15.71 -9.80 4.03
N ILE A 71 -16.63 -9.78 3.06
CA ILE A 71 -18.02 -9.33 3.22
C ILE A 71 -18.88 -10.45 2.65
N ASP A 72 -19.62 -11.13 3.51
CA ASP A 72 -20.42 -12.30 3.14
C ASP A 72 -19.58 -13.35 2.38
N GLU A 73 -19.92 -13.63 1.12
CA GLU A 73 -19.20 -14.54 0.22
C GLU A 73 -18.23 -13.82 -0.73
N SER A 74 -18.16 -12.49 -0.63
CA SER A 74 -17.23 -11.66 -1.39
C SER A 74 -15.94 -11.41 -0.62
N LEU A 75 -14.85 -11.38 -1.36
CA LEU A 75 -13.55 -10.97 -0.86
C LEU A 75 -13.13 -9.67 -1.55
N GLU A 76 -12.76 -8.68 -0.76
CA GLU A 76 -12.23 -7.42 -1.25
C GLU A 76 -10.78 -7.27 -0.82
N THR A 77 -9.96 -6.77 -1.74
CA THR A 77 -8.54 -6.56 -1.53
C THR A 77 -8.12 -5.20 -2.03
N PHE A 78 -7.20 -4.55 -1.31
CA PHE A 78 -6.50 -3.36 -1.78
C PHE A 78 -4.99 -3.57 -1.75
N VAL A 79 -4.36 -2.99 -2.76
CA VAL A 79 -2.93 -2.74 -2.79
C VAL A 79 -2.72 -1.24 -2.82
N ILE A 80 -1.92 -0.72 -1.89
CA ILE A 80 -1.56 0.69 -1.81
C ILE A 80 -0.04 0.79 -1.96
N VAL A 81 0.44 1.51 -2.97
CA VAL A 81 1.88 1.73 -3.17
C VAL A 81 2.20 3.21 -3.13
N PRO A 82 3.13 3.67 -2.26
CA PRO A 82 3.58 5.05 -2.27
C PRO A 82 4.25 5.40 -3.61
N VAL A 83 3.80 6.48 -4.25
CA VAL A 83 4.33 6.97 -5.54
C VAL A 83 4.80 8.42 -5.41
N GLY A 84 6.07 8.67 -5.78
CA GLY A 84 6.61 10.02 -5.89
C GLY A 84 6.76 10.78 -4.56
N THR A 85 6.33 12.05 -4.56
CA THR A 85 6.36 12.98 -3.42
C THR A 85 5.14 12.81 -2.51
N THR A 86 5.32 13.19 -1.24
CA THR A 86 4.46 12.94 -0.08
C THR A 86 2.95 12.90 -0.35
N ASP A 87 2.31 11.85 0.15
CA ASP A 87 0.87 11.64 0.32
C ASP A 87 0.05 11.14 -0.87
N GLN A 88 0.71 10.86 -1.99
CA GLN A 88 0.08 10.17 -3.10
C GLN A 88 0.38 8.67 -3.08
N PHE A 89 -0.68 7.89 -3.25
CA PHE A 89 -0.62 6.45 -3.30
C PHE A 89 -1.29 5.96 -4.56
N LEU A 90 -0.65 4.98 -5.17
CA LEU A 90 -1.25 4.22 -6.23
C LEU A 90 -2.05 3.09 -5.59
N TRP A 91 -3.31 3.00 -5.97
CA TRP A 91 -4.27 2.10 -5.37
C TRP A 91 -4.85 1.18 -6.44
N GLU A 92 -4.88 -0.11 -6.13
CA GLU A 92 -5.63 -1.11 -6.89
C GLU A 92 -6.57 -1.85 -5.94
N TYR A 93 -7.85 -1.86 -6.29
CA TYR A 93 -8.90 -2.65 -5.68
C TYR A 93 -9.27 -3.82 -6.55
N ARG A 94 -9.50 -4.96 -5.90
CA ARG A 94 -10.18 -6.09 -6.53
C ARG A 94 -11.26 -6.65 -5.64
N GLN A 95 -12.39 -6.95 -6.25
CA GLN A 95 -13.46 -7.74 -5.67
C GLN A 95 -13.44 -9.13 -6.29
N TYR A 96 -13.60 -10.13 -5.43
CA TYR A 96 -13.71 -11.52 -5.82
C TYR A 96 -15.01 -12.10 -5.28
N GLU A 97 -15.61 -12.99 -6.07
CA GLU A 97 -16.71 -13.86 -5.64
C GLU A 97 -16.24 -15.31 -5.59
N ASN A 98 -16.86 -16.08 -4.70
CA ASN A 98 -16.62 -17.51 -4.61
C ASN A 98 -17.60 -18.26 -5.52
N GLU A 99 -17.12 -18.74 -6.66
CA GLU A 99 -17.90 -19.55 -7.60
C GLU A 99 -17.37 -20.99 -7.54
N GLY A 100 -18.12 -21.89 -6.89
CA GLY A 100 -17.77 -23.32 -6.83
C GLY A 100 -16.46 -23.63 -6.11
N GLY A 101 -16.10 -22.86 -5.06
CA GLY A 101 -14.86 -23.03 -4.31
C GLY A 101 -13.65 -22.34 -4.94
N ARG A 102 -13.85 -21.54 -5.99
CA ARG A 102 -12.81 -20.75 -6.66
C ARG A 102 -13.13 -19.27 -6.58
N LEU A 103 -12.14 -18.47 -6.22
CA LEU A 103 -12.26 -17.03 -6.22
C LEU A 103 -12.09 -16.50 -7.64
N ARG A 104 -13.15 -15.91 -8.19
CA ARG A 104 -13.16 -15.24 -9.50
C ARG A 104 -13.13 -13.74 -9.29
N THR A 105 -12.26 -13.02 -10.02
CA THR A 105 -12.24 -11.55 -9.99
C THR A 105 -13.49 -11.06 -10.73
N ILE A 106 -14.30 -10.24 -10.07
CA ILE A 106 -15.51 -9.66 -10.69
C ILE A 106 -15.37 -8.16 -10.93
N LYS A 107 -14.39 -7.52 -10.30
CA LYS A 107 -14.20 -6.08 -10.40
C LYS A 107 -12.76 -5.69 -10.14
N VAL A 108 -12.23 -4.80 -10.97
CA VAL A 108 -10.91 -4.19 -10.77
C VAL A 108 -11.00 -2.69 -10.91
N LYS A 109 -10.50 -1.96 -9.91
CA LYS A 109 -10.40 -0.49 -9.94
C LYS A 109 -8.99 -0.04 -9.61
N ARG A 110 -8.53 1.00 -10.29
CA ARG A 110 -7.20 1.59 -10.12
C ARG A 110 -7.32 3.10 -10.06
N LYS A 111 -6.58 3.72 -9.13
CA LYS A 111 -6.63 5.17 -8.92
C LYS A 111 -5.36 5.66 -8.24
N ILE A 112 -4.99 6.93 -8.47
CA ILE A 112 -4.08 7.64 -7.58
C ILE A 112 -4.93 8.30 -6.49
N ILE A 113 -4.71 7.89 -5.24
CA ILE A 113 -5.44 8.35 -4.06
C ILE A 113 -4.53 9.18 -3.16
N GLN A 114 -5.14 10.02 -2.32
CA GLN A 114 -4.43 10.75 -1.27
C GLN A 114 -4.43 9.97 0.05
N ARG A 115 -3.59 10.38 1.01
CA ARG A 115 -3.50 9.78 2.35
C ARG A 115 -4.86 9.63 3.04
N ASP A 116 -5.70 10.66 3.00
CA ASP A 116 -7.00 10.65 3.72
C ASP A 116 -7.96 9.60 3.13
N GLU A 117 -7.94 9.44 1.80
CA GLU A 117 -8.70 8.39 1.12
C GLU A 117 -8.16 6.99 1.49
N ALA A 118 -6.84 6.82 1.55
CA ALA A 118 -6.23 5.57 2.02
C ALA A 118 -6.61 5.24 3.48
N LEU A 119 -6.65 6.25 4.36
CA LEU A 119 -7.09 6.10 5.76
C LEU A 119 -8.57 5.73 5.86
N SER A 120 -9.42 6.25 4.97
CA SER A 120 -10.86 5.94 4.96
C SER A 120 -11.13 4.45 4.74
N PHE A 121 -10.29 3.75 3.97
CA PHE A 121 -10.41 2.31 3.76
C PHE A 121 -10.14 1.53 5.05
N VAL A 122 -9.09 1.89 5.78
CA VAL A 122 -8.77 1.26 7.08
C VAL A 122 -9.96 1.42 8.05
N ASN A 123 -10.53 2.63 8.09
CA ASN A 123 -11.69 2.93 8.95
C ASN A 123 -12.97 2.20 8.53
N SER A 124 -13.06 1.74 7.28
CA SER A 124 -14.20 0.99 6.74
C SER A 124 -14.15 -0.51 7.06
N GLY A 125 -13.22 -0.95 7.91
CA GLY A 125 -13.12 -2.33 8.40
C GLY A 125 -12.19 -3.23 7.61
N TYR A 126 -11.31 -2.68 6.77
CA TYR A 126 -10.28 -3.46 6.10
C TYR A 126 -9.11 -3.74 7.05
N ALA A 127 -8.61 -4.98 7.05
CA ALA A 127 -7.50 -5.39 7.88
C ALA A 127 -6.19 -5.37 7.09
N TRP A 128 -5.12 -4.87 7.73
CA TRP A 128 -3.77 -4.96 7.18
C TRP A 128 -3.29 -6.42 7.12
N THR A 129 -2.67 -6.80 6.01
CA THR A 129 -2.07 -8.11 5.82
C THR A 129 -0.67 -8.01 5.21
N ASN A 130 0.19 -9.00 5.45
CA ASN A 130 1.47 -9.15 4.73
C ASN A 130 1.30 -9.87 3.39
N GLN A 131 0.17 -10.54 3.18
CA GLN A 131 -0.09 -11.32 1.99
C GLN A 131 -1.59 -11.32 1.66
N LEU A 132 -1.92 -11.01 0.40
CA LEU A 132 -3.27 -11.17 -0.12
C LEU A 132 -3.52 -12.62 -0.55
N LYS A 133 -4.75 -13.08 -0.33
CA LYS A 133 -5.25 -14.38 -0.83
C LYS A 133 -6.58 -14.16 -1.52
N PRO A 134 -6.64 -14.09 -2.86
CA PRO A 134 -5.58 -14.41 -3.82
C PRO A 134 -4.55 -13.28 -3.94
N PRO A 135 -3.31 -13.59 -4.39
CA PRO A 135 -2.28 -12.58 -4.56
C PRO A 135 -2.62 -11.63 -5.71
N ILE A 136 -2.48 -10.33 -5.46
CA ILE A 136 -2.52 -9.32 -6.53
C ILE A 136 -1.11 -9.10 -7.06
N LEU A 137 -0.91 -9.45 -8.32
CA LEU A 137 0.23 -8.97 -9.09
C LEU A 137 -0.13 -7.57 -9.60
N TYR A 138 0.50 -6.59 -8.98
CA TYR A 138 0.27 -5.19 -9.30
C TYR A 138 0.86 -4.85 -10.68
N SER A 139 0.06 -4.27 -11.59
CA SER A 139 0.57 -3.79 -12.89
C SER A 139 0.70 -2.27 -12.90
N PHE A 140 1.92 -1.77 -12.66
CA PHE A 140 2.24 -0.34 -12.83
C PHE A 140 2.06 0.12 -14.27
N GLU A 141 2.16 -0.78 -15.24
CA GLU A 141 1.98 -0.42 -16.66
C GLU A 141 0.54 -0.02 -16.95
N LYS A 142 -0.45 -0.81 -16.50
CA LYS A 142 -1.87 -0.47 -16.69
C LYS A 142 -2.24 0.85 -16.01
N ALA A 143 -1.77 1.07 -14.80
CA ALA A 143 -1.99 2.33 -14.09
C ALA A 143 -1.30 3.53 -14.75
N LYS A 144 -0.06 3.38 -15.24
CA LYS A 144 0.64 4.42 -16.01
C LYS A 144 0.00 4.70 -17.36
N GLN A 145 -0.63 3.70 -17.95
CA GLN A 145 -1.39 3.80 -19.20
C GLN A 145 -2.78 4.43 -19.02
N GLY A 146 -3.18 4.77 -17.78
CA GLY A 146 -4.48 5.39 -17.51
C GLY A 146 -5.66 4.42 -17.58
N ILE A 147 -5.43 3.11 -17.44
CA ILE A 147 -6.50 2.10 -17.37
C ILE A 147 -7.01 2.03 -15.93
N LEU A 148 -8.10 2.75 -15.66
CA LEU A 148 -8.60 3.03 -14.31
C LEU A 148 -9.68 2.04 -13.84
N GLU A 149 -10.47 1.48 -14.74
CA GLU A 149 -11.52 0.49 -14.42
C GLU A 149 -11.53 -0.61 -15.49
N GLU A 150 -11.73 -1.85 -15.05
CA GLU A 150 -11.78 -3.04 -15.92
C GLU A 150 -12.83 -3.97 -15.31
N ASP A 151 -13.97 -4.09 -15.99
CA ASP A 151 -15.00 -5.08 -15.67
C ASP A 151 -14.71 -6.35 -16.49
N GLU A 152 -14.56 -7.51 -15.84
CA GLU A 152 -14.34 -8.80 -16.52
C GLU A 152 -15.64 -9.40 -17.09
N GLU A 153 -16.60 -8.59 -17.54
CA GLU A 153 -17.71 -9.08 -18.39
C GLU A 153 -17.26 -9.36 -19.84
N GLY A 154 -16.00 -9.06 -20.19
CA GLY A 154 -15.46 -9.17 -21.55
C GLY A 154 -14.39 -10.24 -21.79
N LEU A 155 -14.28 -11.28 -20.95
CA LEU A 155 -13.41 -12.44 -21.21
C LEU A 155 -14.27 -13.70 -21.38
N ALA A 156 -14.95 -13.78 -22.52
CA ALA A 156 -15.47 -15.01 -23.11
C ALA A 156 -14.48 -15.53 -24.16
#